data_AF-A0A453NGP4-F1
#
_entry.id   AF-A0A453NGP4-F1
#
_cell.length_a   1.000
_cell.length_b   1.000
_cell.length_c   1.000
_cell.angle_alpha   90.00
_cell.angle_beta   90.00
_cell.angle_gamma   90.00
#
_symmetry.space_group_name_H-M   'P 1'
#
loop_
_entity.id
_entity.type
_entity.pdbx_description
1 polymer ?
#
loop_
_entity_poly.entity_id
_entity_poly.type
_entity_poly.pdbx_seq_one_letter_code
_entity_poly.pdbx_strand_id
1 'polypeptide(L)'
;QVIPGIEAAVKSMRVGGLRRVVIPPTQGYQNTSQEPIPPNFFDRQRLFTTIFNPTRLANGEGSTLGTVIFDIELISIRQHT
;
A
#
# COMPACT_ATOMS: atom_id res chain seq x y z
N GLN A 1 -5.75 -7.16 6.30
CA GLN A 1 -6.20 -5.75 6.40
C GLN A 1 -5.59 -4.98 5.23
N VAL A 2 -6.28 -4.00 4.65
CA VAL A 2 -5.71 -3.20 3.55
C VAL A 2 -4.82 -2.09 4.12
N ILE A 3 -3.80 -1.64 3.38
CA ILE A 3 -2.99 -0.49 3.82
C ILE A 3 -3.85 0.80 3.93
N PRO A 4 -3.61 1.66 4.95
CA PRO A 4 -4.46 2.83 5.21
C PRO A 4 -4.59 3.80 4.03
N GLY A 5 -3.53 3.95 3.23
CA GLY A 5 -3.53 4.85 2.07
C GLY A 5 -4.54 4.44 0.99
N ILE A 6 -4.78 3.13 0.80
CA ILE A 6 -5.80 2.65 -0.14
C ILE A 6 -7.20 2.88 0.44
N GLU A 7 -7.42 2.59 1.72
CA GLU A 7 -8.70 2.86 2.39
C GLU A 7 -9.08 4.35 2.31
N ALA A 8 -8.11 5.24 2.48
CA ALA A 8 -8.30 6.67 2.34
C ALA A 8 -8.61 7.05 0.87
N ALA A 9 -7.90 6.48 -0.09
CA ALA A 9 -8.07 6.79 -1.50
C ALA A 9 -9.49 6.44 -2.00
N VAL A 10 -9.96 5.22 -1.73
CA VAL A 10 -11.24 4.72 -2.25
C VAL A 10 -12.45 5.50 -1.72
N LYS A 11 -12.37 6.09 -0.52
CA LYS A 11 -13.43 6.94 0.05
C LYS A 11 -13.77 8.16 -0.82
N SER A 12 -12.81 8.62 -1.63
CA SER A 12 -12.98 9.79 -2.52
C SER A 12 -13.17 9.41 -3.99
N MET A 13 -13.24 8.11 -4.30
CA MET A 13 -13.38 7.60 -5.67
C MET A 13 -14.86 7.44 -6.04
N ARG A 14 -15.11 7.41 -7.35
CA ARG A 14 -16.41 7.05 -7.93
C ARG A 14 -16.30 5.65 -8.53
N VAL A 15 -17.39 4.89 -8.50
CA VAL A 15 -17.48 3.59 -9.17
C VAL A 15 -17.18 3.76 -10.67
N GLY A 16 -16.38 2.87 -11.23
CA GLY A 16 -15.83 2.92 -12.60
C GLY A 16 -14.59 3.82 -12.76
N GLY A 17 -14.15 4.51 -11.71
CA GLY A 17 -12.99 5.40 -11.77
C GLY A 17 -11.66 4.65 -11.62
N LEU A 18 -10.69 4.98 -12.48
CA LEU A 18 -9.28 4.60 -12.37
C LEU A 18 -8.45 5.77 -11.84
N ARG A 19 -7.61 5.54 -10.82
CA ARG A 19 -6.75 6.57 -10.23
C ARG A 19 -5.38 6.02 -9.85
N ARG A 20 -4.33 6.76 -10.18
CA ARG A 20 -2.99 6.56 -9.60
C ARG A 20 -2.89 7.22 -8.23
N VAL A 21 -2.50 6.45 -7.23
CA VAL A 21 -2.36 6.88 -5.83
C VAL A 21 -0.92 6.70 -5.39
N VAL A 22 -0.32 7.78 -4.88
CA VAL A 22 0.99 7.76 -4.23
C VAL A 22 0.75 7.71 -2.73
N ILE A 23 1.22 6.66 -2.07
CA ILE A 23 0.99 6.40 -0.65
C ILE A 23 2.31 6.56 0.10
N PRO A 24 2.43 7.53 1.02
CA PRO A 24 3.63 7.70 1.82
C PRO A 24 3.83 6.55 2.81
N PRO A 25 5.04 6.35 3.37
CA PRO A 25 5.33 5.23 4.28
C PRO A 25 4.40 5.18 5.50
N THR A 26 4.01 6.34 6.03
CA THR A 26 3.09 6.47 7.17
C THR A 26 1.68 5.93 6.91
N GLN A 27 1.31 5.75 5.63
CA GLN A 27 0.03 5.20 5.19
C GLN A 27 0.20 3.90 4.36
N GLY A 28 1.46 3.43 4.22
CA GLY A 28 1.82 2.20 3.53
C GLY A 28 1.82 0.98 4.46
N TYR A 29 2.68 0.00 4.14
CA TYR A 29 2.82 -1.24 4.92
C TYR A 29 3.53 -0.99 6.25
N GLN A 30 2.90 -1.44 7.33
CA GLN A 30 3.40 -1.46 8.71
C GLN A 30 3.77 -2.89 9.15
N ASN A 31 3.24 -3.91 8.48
CA ASN A 31 3.61 -5.31 8.67
C ASN A 31 3.40 -6.11 7.36
N THR A 32 3.71 -7.41 7.40
CA THR A 32 3.69 -8.31 6.24
C THR A 32 2.33 -8.96 5.97
N SER A 33 1.30 -8.70 6.80
CA SER A 33 -0.06 -9.24 6.63
C SER A 33 -1.03 -8.23 5.99
N GLN A 34 -0.54 -7.05 5.63
CA GLN A 34 -1.32 -6.03 4.96
C GLN A 34 -1.35 -6.23 3.44
N GLU A 35 -2.53 -5.99 2.88
CA GLU A 35 -2.84 -6.11 1.46
C GLU A 35 -2.86 -4.73 0.78
N PRO A 36 -2.65 -4.67 -0.55
CA PRO A 36 -2.42 -5.78 -1.49
C PRO A 36 -0.98 -6.29 -1.46
N ILE A 37 -0.74 -7.60 -1.50
CA ILE A 37 0.62 -8.14 -1.58
C ILE A 37 0.96 -8.50 -3.03
N PRO A 38 2.17 -8.20 -3.54
CA PRO A 38 2.58 -8.65 -4.87
C PRO A 38 2.41 -10.17 -5.02
N PRO A 39 1.78 -10.65 -6.10
CA PRO A 39 1.44 -12.07 -6.23
C PRO A 39 2.69 -12.93 -6.37
N ASN A 40 3.69 -12.44 -7.12
CA ASN A 40 4.93 -13.17 -7.33
C ASN A 40 5.86 -13.07 -6.09
N PHE A 41 6.61 -14.15 -5.88
CA PHE A 41 7.48 -14.29 -4.71
C PHE A 41 8.55 -13.20 -4.65
N PHE A 42 9.21 -12.90 -5.76
CA PHE A 42 10.35 -11.98 -5.79
C PHE A 42 9.94 -10.54 -5.46
N ASP A 43 8.84 -10.04 -6.01
CA ASP A 43 8.36 -8.69 -5.73
C ASP A 43 7.82 -8.57 -4.31
N ARG A 44 7.16 -9.62 -3.79
CA ARG A 44 6.74 -9.68 -2.38
C ARG A 44 7.95 -9.64 -1.45
N GLN A 45 8.97 -10.44 -1.76
CA GLN A 45 10.22 -10.44 -1.00
C GLN A 45 10.87 -9.06 -1.06
N ARG A 46 10.98 -8.45 -2.25
CA ARG A 46 11.57 -7.12 -2.45
C ARG A 46 10.81 -6.04 -1.67
N LEU A 47 9.49 -6.09 -1.64
CA LEU A 47 8.66 -5.17 -0.84
C LEU A 47 9.06 -5.25 0.64
N PHE A 48 9.07 -6.46 1.22
CA PHE A 48 9.31 -6.64 2.65
C PHE A 48 10.76 -6.38 3.03
N THR A 49 11.73 -6.82 2.23
CA THR A 49 13.16 -6.58 2.51
C THR A 49 13.59 -5.14 2.26
N THR A 50 12.77 -4.32 1.60
CA THR A 50 13.00 -2.89 1.46
C THR A 50 12.42 -2.12 2.64
N ILE A 51 11.14 -2.34 2.94
CA ILE A 51 10.40 -1.57 3.95
C ILE A 51 10.80 -1.96 5.38
N PHE A 52 10.99 -3.26 5.64
CA PHE A 52 11.24 -3.79 6.98
C PHE A 52 12.72 -4.15 7.22
N ASN A 53 13.64 -3.58 6.43
CA ASN A 53 15.06 -3.81 6.61
C ASN A 53 15.58 -3.14 7.89
N PRO A 54 16.10 -3.88 8.89
CA PRO A 54 16.52 -3.30 10.16
C PRO A 54 17.67 -2.30 10.00
N THR A 55 18.61 -2.54 9.07
CA THR A 55 19.72 -1.62 8.81
C THR A 55 19.22 -0.30 8.23
N ARG A 56 18.29 -0.34 7.27
CA ARG A 56 17.74 0.88 6.65
C ARG A 56 16.90 1.69 7.64
N LEU A 57 16.16 1.00 8.51
CA LEU A 57 15.42 1.64 9.60
C LEU A 57 16.37 2.31 10.60
N ALA A 58 17.47 1.64 10.98
CA ALA A 58 18.49 2.21 11.84
C ALA A 58 19.18 3.45 11.21
N ASN A 59 19.27 3.49 9.88
CA ASN A 59 19.76 4.65 9.13
C ASN A 59 18.74 5.80 8.99
N GLY A 60 17.53 5.66 9.54
CA GLY A 60 16.47 6.67 9.45
C GLY A 60 15.74 6.70 8.11
N GLU A 61 15.88 5.67 7.28
CA GLU A 61 15.31 5.65 5.93
C GLU A 61 13.82 5.22 5.90
N GLY A 62 13.23 4.93 7.06
CA GLY A 62 11.83 4.49 7.18
C GLY A 62 10.82 5.53 6.67
N SER A 63 11.15 6.81 6.70
CA SER A 63 10.28 7.90 6.23
C SER A 63 10.32 8.11 4.71
N THR A 64 11.19 7.42 3.97
CA THR A 64 11.33 7.60 2.50
C THR A 64 11.04 6.33 1.71
N LEU A 65 11.47 5.16 2.20
CA LEU A 65 11.49 3.90 1.43
C LEU A 65 10.18 3.11 1.38
N GLY A 66 9.20 3.48 2.20
CA GLY A 66 7.88 2.87 2.20
C GLY A 66 6.88 3.50 1.24
N THR A 67 7.32 4.44 0.38
CA THR A 67 6.42 5.07 -0.58
C THR A 67 6.06 4.08 -1.66
N VAL A 68 4.76 3.84 -1.85
CA VAL A 68 4.23 2.91 -2.85
C VAL A 68 3.24 3.60 -3.76
N ILE A 69 3.18 3.16 -5.01
CA ILE A 69 2.30 3.73 -6.04
C ILE A 69 1.38 2.63 -6.55
N PHE A 70 0.08 2.90 -6.54
CA PHE A 70 -0.93 1.98 -7.04
C PHE A 70 -1.79 2.65 -8.10
N ASP A 71 -2.10 1.92 -9.17
CA ASP A 71 -3.25 2.22 -10.01
C ASP A 71 -4.44 1.44 -9.46
N ILE A 72 -5.49 2.16 -9.05
CA ILE A 72 -6.66 1.60 -8.38
C ILE A 72 -7.88 1.86 -9.25
N GLU A 73 -8.63 0.81 -9.53
CA GLU A 73 -9.95 0.88 -10.16
C GLU A 73 -11.03 0.55 -9.12
N LEU A 74 -12.04 1.41 -8.98
CA LEU A 74 -13.17 1.14 -8.09
C LEU A 74 -14.31 0.47 -8.87
N ILE A 75 -14.44 -0.85 -8.75
CA ILE A 75 -15.38 -1.64 -9.55
C ILE A 75 -16.83 -1.52 -9.06
N SER A 76 -17.07 -1.58 -7.74
CA SER A 76 -18.42 -1.51 -7.17
C SER A 76 -18.37 -1.13 -5.70
N ILE A 77 -19.48 -0.63 -5.15
CA ILE A 77 -19.69 -0.43 -3.71
C ILE A 77 -20.91 -1.25 -3.31
N ARG A 78 -20.75 -2.14 -2.31
CA ARG A 78 -21.86 -2.91 -1.73
C ARG A 78 -22.07 -2.44 -0.30
N GLN A 79 -23.27 -2.00 0.02
CA GLN A 79 -23.64 -1.67 1.40
C GLN A 79 -24.11 -2.94 2.10
N HIS A 80 -23.48 -3.28 3.21
CA HIS A 80 -24.02 -4.25 4.14
C HIS A 80 -24.90 -3.50 5.14
N THR A 81 -26.21 -3.60 4.93
CA THR A 81 -27.23 -3.31 5.96
C THR A 81 -27.28 -4.44 6.97
#